data_AF-A0ABD4KRT4-F1
#
_entry.id   AF-A0ABD4KRT4-F1
#
_cell.length_a   1.000
_cell.length_b   1.000
_cell.length_c   1.000
_cell.angle_alpha   90.00
_cell.angle_beta   90.00
_cell.angle_gamma   90.00
#
_symmetry.space_group_name_H-M   'P 1'
#
loop_
_entity.id
_entity.type
_entity.pdbx_description
1 polymer ?
#
loop_
_entity_poly.entity_id
_entity_poly.type
_entity_poly.pdbx_seq_one_letter_code
_entity_poly.pdbx_strand_id
1 'polypeptide(L)'
;SGWSRSGSMRDKSGDDAIEAENNKIPEEKTLLALGAIFYDVIPPYENKPDEIGSWKYLTSPSKHQLDSFTCTMLALAMSSPNRAAAEQTILTKQRLKRHTEILNGRIETVHYLNWNGSKGYLDNQKHFNAEMAESLDRALHYTNIVTEPARVLARFYKKPSQPLKDVLGEFKPSSDNFALLTPSLSKPTNLIHLGLLLGFFDNTDKAVRVTPDTPGAYYSPNPQGKAKYLKPIIKLSLLDKLSMIGKCATVSALLGKSIASKLDYVKYSAGKKVLTVAEFQNHFVQINQKYLSGYNKNQTKQIDYENALFTFTEQQLKANKSSHFILIPLSSLNNLYYQCLKKQKGSTKKTIFERHNFSSEFFIKPHQLRHWQNDYLAKKGVPHQVISMLSGRKSAEQTLSYIHITDAQNSSVISDVLYEKETEEQGQGQVGKRIQSKAQ
;
A
#
# COMPACT_ATOMS: atom_id res chain seq x y z
N SER A 1 53.92 19.40 -15.48
CA SER A 1 52.89 19.77 -16.48
C SER A 1 51.60 19.08 -16.06
N GLY A 2 50.60 19.73 -15.47
CA GLY A 2 49.96 20.97 -15.92
C GLY A 2 48.65 20.59 -16.62
N TRP A 3 47.53 20.75 -15.91
CA TRP A 3 46.15 20.51 -16.34
C TRP A 3 45.73 21.31 -17.59
N SER A 4 44.83 20.74 -18.41
CA SER A 4 43.66 21.43 -19.00
C SER A 4 42.59 20.39 -19.41
N ARG A 5 41.51 20.23 -18.62
CA ARG A 5 40.15 20.72 -18.88
C ARG A 5 39.74 20.73 -20.38
N SER A 6 39.08 19.65 -20.82
CA SER A 6 38.02 19.77 -21.82
C SER A 6 36.67 19.73 -21.10
N GLY A 7 35.98 20.86 -21.11
CA GLY A 7 34.63 20.96 -20.61
C GLY A 7 33.68 20.18 -21.52
N SER A 8 33.09 19.11 -21.00
CA SER A 8 31.84 18.60 -21.56
C SER A 8 30.71 19.47 -21.02
N MET A 9 30.55 20.65 -21.61
CA MET A 9 29.28 21.36 -21.59
C MET A 9 28.35 20.50 -22.46
N ARG A 10 27.55 19.65 -21.82
CA ARG A 10 26.53 18.86 -22.52
C ARG A 10 25.45 19.84 -22.97
N ASP A 11 25.48 20.19 -24.26
CA ASP A 11 24.31 20.65 -24.99
C ASP A 11 23.21 19.60 -24.81
N LYS A 12 22.21 19.90 -23.98
CA LYS A 12 20.92 19.25 -24.07
C LYS A 12 20.15 20.03 -25.12
N SER A 13 19.78 19.37 -26.22
CA SER A 13 19.01 20.02 -27.27
C SER A 13 17.65 20.48 -26.72
N GLY A 14 16.99 21.43 -27.40
CA GLY A 14 15.61 21.80 -27.07
C GLY A 14 14.66 20.60 -27.08
N ASP A 15 14.90 19.64 -27.98
CA ASP A 15 14.13 18.40 -28.08
C ASP A 15 14.34 17.49 -26.87
N ASP A 16 15.58 17.38 -26.35
CA ASP A 16 15.86 16.62 -25.12
C ASP A 16 15.18 17.24 -23.89
N ALA A 17 15.05 18.58 -23.88
CA ALA A 17 14.37 19.31 -22.82
C ALA A 17 12.84 19.12 -22.88
N ILE A 18 12.27 19.17 -24.08
CA ILE A 18 10.84 18.93 -24.35
C ILE A 18 10.49 17.46 -24.06
N GLU A 19 11.32 16.50 -24.45
CA GLU A 19 11.12 15.08 -24.14
C GLU A 19 11.24 14.81 -22.63
N ALA A 20 12.21 15.45 -21.96
CA ALA A 20 12.33 15.37 -20.49
C ALA A 20 11.13 16.01 -19.77
N GLU A 21 10.52 17.04 -20.37
CA GLU A 21 9.32 17.70 -19.90
C GLU A 21 8.08 16.82 -20.10
N ASN A 22 7.84 16.31 -21.31
CA ASN A 22 6.74 15.39 -21.61
C ASN A 22 6.79 14.11 -20.75
N ASN A 23 7.97 13.66 -20.35
CA ASN A 23 8.16 12.52 -19.45
C ASN A 23 7.85 12.79 -17.96
N LYS A 24 7.48 14.02 -17.56
CA LYS A 24 7.14 14.36 -16.16
C LYS A 24 5.73 13.92 -15.75
N ILE A 25 4.81 13.82 -16.70
CA ILE A 25 3.43 13.35 -16.51
C ILE A 25 3.29 11.93 -17.09
N PRO A 26 2.50 11.02 -16.50
CA PRO A 26 2.24 9.72 -17.09
C PRO A 26 1.31 9.85 -18.30
N GLU A 27 1.49 8.98 -19.29
CA GLU A 27 0.64 8.91 -20.47
C GLU A 27 -0.81 8.54 -20.10
N GLU A 28 -1.79 9.11 -20.80
CA GLU A 28 -3.21 8.86 -20.53
C GLU A 28 -3.59 7.37 -20.62
N LYS A 29 -3.08 6.65 -21.64
CA LYS A 29 -3.29 5.20 -21.77
C LYS A 29 -2.80 4.44 -20.53
N THR A 30 -1.73 4.91 -19.89
CA THR A 30 -1.19 4.30 -18.67
C THR A 30 -2.14 4.54 -17.50
N LEU A 31 -2.73 5.73 -17.39
CA LEU A 31 -3.75 6.03 -16.36
C LEU A 31 -5.03 5.21 -16.56
N LEU A 32 -5.50 5.07 -17.80
CA LEU A 32 -6.65 4.23 -18.13
C LEU A 32 -6.40 2.76 -17.79
N ALA A 33 -5.22 2.23 -18.12
CA ALA A 33 -4.81 0.89 -17.73
C ALA A 33 -4.81 0.70 -16.21
N LEU A 34 -4.33 1.70 -15.44
CA LEU A 34 -4.41 1.66 -13.98
C LEU A 34 -5.85 1.64 -13.46
N GLY A 35 -6.75 2.39 -14.08
CA GLY A 35 -8.18 2.37 -13.76
C GLY A 35 -8.81 0.98 -13.96
N ALA A 36 -8.51 0.35 -15.10
CA ALA A 36 -8.98 -1.02 -15.39
C ALA A 36 -8.43 -2.03 -14.38
N ILE A 37 -7.12 -2.02 -14.13
CA ILE A 37 -6.48 -2.90 -13.14
C ILE A 37 -7.08 -2.69 -11.74
N PHE A 38 -7.31 -1.43 -11.36
CA PHE A 38 -7.92 -1.10 -10.07
C PHE A 38 -9.31 -1.72 -9.93
N TYR A 39 -10.14 -1.64 -10.99
CA TYR A 39 -11.46 -2.22 -11.01
C TYR A 39 -11.42 -3.75 -10.85
N ASP A 40 -10.48 -4.43 -11.50
CA ASP A 40 -10.37 -5.89 -11.41
C ASP A 40 -9.81 -6.37 -10.06
N VAL A 41 -8.82 -5.64 -9.52
CA VAL A 41 -8.13 -6.01 -8.27
C VAL A 41 -8.95 -5.64 -7.03
N ILE A 42 -9.60 -4.48 -7.06
CA ILE A 42 -10.46 -3.96 -5.98
C ILE A 42 -11.85 -3.67 -6.59
N PRO A 43 -12.66 -4.74 -6.79
CA PRO A 43 -13.95 -4.62 -7.45
C PRO A 43 -14.91 -3.72 -6.68
N PRO A 44 -15.88 -3.11 -7.38
CA PRO A 44 -16.96 -2.36 -6.72
C PRO A 44 -17.72 -3.25 -5.72
N TYR A 45 -18.46 -2.58 -4.84
CA TYR A 45 -19.46 -3.28 -4.01
C TYR A 45 -20.55 -3.86 -4.91
N GLU A 46 -21.13 -5.01 -4.54
CA GLU A 46 -22.17 -5.66 -5.35
C GLU A 46 -23.47 -4.83 -5.38
N ASN A 47 -24.03 -4.52 -4.19
CA ASN A 47 -25.28 -3.76 -4.10
C ASN A 47 -25.11 -2.49 -3.27
N LYS A 48 -24.67 -2.63 -2.00
CA LYS A 48 -24.54 -1.50 -1.08
C LYS A 48 -23.09 -1.22 -0.70
N PRO A 49 -22.73 0.04 -0.41
CA PRO A 49 -21.46 0.36 0.24
C PRO A 49 -21.24 -0.53 1.46
N ASP A 50 -20.03 -1.07 1.57
CA ASP A 50 -19.59 -1.99 2.63
C ASP A 50 -20.18 -3.42 2.60
N GLU A 51 -20.93 -3.77 1.55
CA GLU A 51 -21.32 -5.16 1.29
C GLU A 51 -20.15 -5.92 0.62
N ILE A 52 -19.38 -6.63 1.46
CA ILE A 52 -18.11 -7.27 1.07
C ILE A 52 -18.24 -8.77 0.72
N GLY A 53 -19.45 -9.25 0.43
CA GLY A 53 -19.73 -10.67 0.14
C GLY A 53 -18.84 -11.22 -0.98
N SER A 54 -18.82 -10.52 -2.12
CA SER A 54 -17.93 -10.81 -3.26
C SER A 54 -16.44 -10.82 -2.90
N TRP A 55 -16.04 -10.05 -1.89
CA TRP A 55 -14.64 -9.90 -1.52
C TRP A 55 -14.13 -11.01 -0.61
N LYS A 56 -15.00 -11.89 -0.07
CA LYS A 56 -14.60 -12.91 0.93
C LYS A 56 -13.44 -13.78 0.45
N TYR A 57 -13.46 -14.22 -0.80
CA TYR A 57 -12.37 -14.99 -1.39
C TYR A 57 -11.12 -14.15 -1.63
N LEU A 58 -11.29 -12.92 -2.13
CA LEU A 58 -10.20 -12.00 -2.47
C LEU A 58 -9.44 -11.51 -1.23
N THR A 59 -10.13 -11.36 -0.11
CA THR A 59 -9.60 -10.82 1.14
C THR A 59 -9.05 -11.89 2.08
N SER A 60 -9.06 -13.16 1.66
CA SER A 60 -8.49 -14.25 2.46
C SER A 60 -7.00 -13.98 2.77
N PRO A 61 -6.54 -14.18 4.01
CA PRO A 61 -5.16 -13.92 4.41
C PRO A 61 -4.11 -14.77 3.71
N SER A 62 -4.52 -15.86 3.06
CA SER A 62 -3.65 -16.73 2.26
C SER A 62 -3.50 -16.26 0.81
N LYS A 63 -4.27 -15.25 0.38
CA LYS A 63 -4.19 -14.67 -0.97
C LYS A 63 -3.06 -13.66 -1.09
N HIS A 64 -2.54 -13.57 -2.30
CA HIS A 64 -1.53 -12.59 -2.65
C HIS A 64 -2.19 -11.21 -2.83
N GLN A 65 -1.62 -10.19 -2.19
CA GLN A 65 -2.16 -8.83 -2.05
C GLN A 65 -1.22 -7.76 -2.61
N LEU A 66 -0.20 -8.13 -3.40
CA LEU A 66 0.74 -7.16 -3.95
C LEU A 66 0.07 -6.15 -4.88
N ASP A 67 -0.90 -6.60 -5.68
CA ASP A 67 -1.64 -5.75 -6.59
C ASP A 67 -2.61 -4.83 -5.85
N SER A 68 -3.37 -5.34 -4.88
CA SER A 68 -4.29 -4.53 -4.08
C SER A 68 -3.54 -3.48 -3.24
N PHE A 69 -2.38 -3.83 -2.69
CA PHE A 69 -1.44 -2.89 -2.08
C PHE A 69 -1.03 -1.78 -3.07
N THR A 70 -0.60 -2.17 -4.28
CA THR A 70 -0.15 -1.22 -5.30
C THR A 70 -1.29 -0.31 -5.76
N CYS A 71 -2.47 -0.86 -6.02
CA CYS A 71 -3.69 -0.14 -6.38
C CYS A 71 -4.11 0.87 -5.31
N THR A 72 -3.99 0.52 -4.02
CA THR A 72 -4.32 1.46 -2.94
C THR A 72 -3.31 2.60 -2.83
N MET A 73 -2.02 2.31 -2.97
CA MET A 73 -0.97 3.34 -3.04
C MET A 73 -1.17 4.29 -4.23
N LEU A 74 -1.54 3.74 -5.38
CA LEU A 74 -1.88 4.49 -6.60
C LEU A 74 -3.12 5.36 -6.38
N ALA A 75 -4.21 4.81 -5.83
CA ALA A 75 -5.42 5.57 -5.52
C ALA A 75 -5.11 6.75 -4.60
N LEU A 76 -4.33 6.54 -3.53
CA LEU A 76 -3.86 7.63 -2.65
C LEU A 76 -3.03 8.67 -3.39
N ALA A 77 -2.16 8.25 -4.32
CA ALA A 77 -1.29 9.14 -5.08
C ALA A 77 -2.05 9.95 -6.15
N MET A 78 -3.07 9.36 -6.76
CA MET A 78 -3.95 9.98 -7.76
C MET A 78 -5.05 10.84 -7.16
N SER A 79 -5.36 10.68 -5.87
CA SER A 79 -6.45 11.43 -5.25
C SER A 79 -5.98 12.74 -4.60
N SER A 80 -4.67 12.91 -4.35
CA SER A 80 -4.10 14.12 -3.74
C SER A 80 -2.57 14.18 -3.91
N PRO A 81 -1.94 15.36 -4.13
CA PRO A 81 -0.49 15.44 -4.28
C PRO A 81 0.25 14.97 -3.02
N ASN A 82 1.06 13.90 -3.11
CA ASN A 82 1.83 13.42 -1.95
C ASN A 82 3.13 12.72 -2.33
N ARG A 83 4.00 12.46 -1.35
CA ARG A 83 5.21 11.65 -1.57
C ARG A 83 4.88 10.19 -1.31
N ALA A 84 4.22 9.54 -2.26
CA ALA A 84 3.67 8.19 -2.12
C ALA A 84 4.59 7.21 -1.37
N ALA A 85 5.80 7.05 -1.90
CA ALA A 85 6.87 6.21 -1.37
C ALA A 85 7.35 6.50 0.06
N ALA A 86 7.24 7.75 0.52
CA ALA A 86 7.81 8.21 1.80
C ALA A 86 6.76 8.43 2.89
N GLU A 87 5.52 8.71 2.50
CA GLU A 87 4.45 9.14 3.40
C GLU A 87 3.31 8.12 3.49
N GLN A 88 2.94 7.43 2.39
CA GLN A 88 1.77 6.56 2.41
C GLN A 88 2.00 5.27 3.22
N THR A 89 3.21 4.72 3.20
CA THR A 89 3.54 3.43 3.86
C THR A 89 3.43 3.46 5.38
N ILE A 90 3.27 4.63 5.97
CA ILE A 90 3.18 4.88 7.42
C ILE A 90 1.85 5.57 7.80
N LEU A 91 0.85 5.52 6.91
CA LEU A 91 -0.48 6.01 7.23
C LEU A 91 -1.14 5.15 8.30
N THR A 92 -1.89 5.79 9.17
CA THR A 92 -2.76 5.12 10.12
C THR A 92 -3.98 4.54 9.40
N LYS A 93 -4.43 3.35 9.82
CA LYS A 93 -5.68 2.70 9.42
C LYS A 93 -6.82 3.70 9.60
N GLN A 94 -7.51 4.03 8.52
CA GLN A 94 -8.64 4.95 8.51
C GLN A 94 -9.49 4.76 7.24
N ARG A 95 -10.67 5.36 7.23
CA ARG A 95 -11.55 5.51 6.05
C ARG A 95 -11.54 6.97 5.61
N LEU A 96 -12.02 7.23 4.40
CA LEU A 96 -12.15 8.59 3.90
C LEU A 96 -13.19 9.34 4.73
N LYS A 97 -12.78 10.45 5.36
CA LYS A 97 -13.65 11.28 6.17
C LYS A 97 -14.29 12.36 5.32
N ARG A 98 -15.44 12.85 5.77
CA ARG A 98 -16.24 13.85 5.06
C ARG A 98 -16.76 14.88 6.04
N HIS A 99 -16.79 16.13 5.63
CA HIS A 99 -17.59 17.17 6.26
C HIS A 99 -18.13 18.10 5.17
N THR A 100 -19.12 18.90 5.54
CA THR A 100 -19.82 19.77 4.62
C THR A 100 -19.45 21.21 4.91
N GLU A 101 -19.19 21.98 3.86
CA GLU A 101 -18.92 23.42 3.95
C GLU A 101 -19.84 24.20 3.02
N ILE A 102 -20.19 25.42 3.41
CA ILE A 102 -20.97 26.32 2.56
C ILE A 102 -19.99 27.27 1.88
N LEU A 103 -19.81 27.09 0.58
CA LEU A 103 -18.94 27.92 -0.26
C LEU A 103 -19.81 28.67 -1.26
N ASN A 104 -19.80 30.00 -1.22
CA ASN A 104 -20.60 30.86 -2.11
C ASN A 104 -22.10 30.46 -2.17
N GLY A 105 -22.67 30.09 -1.02
CA GLY A 105 -24.07 29.66 -0.90
C GLY A 105 -24.37 28.25 -1.40
N ARG A 106 -23.35 27.50 -1.86
CA ARG A 106 -23.48 26.09 -2.25
C ARG A 106 -22.93 25.17 -1.16
N ILE A 107 -23.63 24.08 -0.95
CA ILE A 107 -23.24 23.02 -0.02
C ILE A 107 -22.23 22.13 -0.73
N GLU A 108 -20.98 22.17 -0.30
CA GLU A 108 -19.88 21.38 -0.87
C GLU A 108 -19.42 20.32 0.14
N THR A 109 -19.04 19.15 -0.36
CA THR A 109 -18.52 18.06 0.49
C THR A 109 -17.00 18.02 0.40
N VAL A 110 -16.34 18.17 1.54
CA VAL A 110 -14.89 18.08 1.66
C VAL A 110 -14.51 16.66 2.05
N HIS A 111 -13.61 16.05 1.28
CA HIS A 111 -13.07 14.72 1.54
C HIS A 111 -11.65 14.81 2.09
N TYR A 112 -11.37 14.16 3.23
CA TYR A 112 -10.05 14.25 3.86
C TYR A 112 -9.60 12.96 4.57
N LEU A 113 -8.29 12.84 4.77
CA LEU A 113 -7.66 11.87 5.67
C LEU A 113 -6.81 12.61 6.69
N ASN A 114 -6.71 12.07 7.91
CA ASN A 114 -5.73 12.52 8.88
C ASN A 114 -4.35 12.05 8.43
N TRP A 115 -3.44 12.99 8.19
CA TRP A 115 -2.16 12.73 7.57
C TRP A 115 -1.02 13.13 8.50
N ASN A 116 -0.09 12.21 8.71
CA ASN A 116 1.00 12.43 9.65
C ASN A 116 1.96 13.50 9.10
N GLY A 117 2.12 14.57 9.86
CA GLY A 117 2.97 15.70 9.54
C GLY A 117 4.41 15.26 9.27
N SER A 118 5.15 16.02 8.47
CA SER A 118 6.56 15.72 8.15
C SER A 118 7.46 16.86 8.57
N LYS A 119 8.74 16.60 8.89
CA LYS A 119 9.76 17.65 9.07
C LYS A 119 9.38 18.76 10.07
N GLY A 120 8.76 18.39 11.20
CA GLY A 120 8.34 19.34 12.24
C GLY A 120 6.99 20.02 11.99
N TYR A 121 6.31 19.73 10.88
CA TYR A 121 4.91 20.13 10.67
C TYR A 121 3.98 19.20 11.46
N LEU A 122 2.90 19.78 12.01
CA LEU A 122 1.83 19.05 12.71
C LEU A 122 1.06 18.13 11.76
N ASP A 123 0.37 17.15 12.34
CA ASP A 123 -0.61 16.34 11.61
C ASP A 123 -1.70 17.23 11.02
N ASN A 124 -2.14 16.92 9.81
CA ASN A 124 -3.11 17.75 9.09
C ASN A 124 -4.23 16.93 8.45
N GLN A 125 -5.35 17.61 8.17
CA GLN A 125 -6.41 17.07 7.34
C GLN A 125 -6.01 17.26 5.88
N LYS A 126 -5.54 16.20 5.25
CA LYS A 126 -5.15 16.25 3.84
C LYS A 126 -6.39 16.06 2.99
N HIS A 127 -6.66 17.02 2.11
CA HIS A 127 -7.80 16.98 1.19
C HIS A 127 -7.56 16.07 -0.02
N PHE A 128 -8.64 15.44 -0.47
CA PHE A 128 -8.69 14.53 -1.61
C PHE A 128 -9.79 14.94 -2.57
N ASN A 129 -9.56 14.73 -3.87
CA ASN A 129 -10.52 15.09 -4.91
C ASN A 129 -11.81 14.29 -4.80
N ALA A 130 -12.95 14.96 -5.02
CA ALA A 130 -14.28 14.34 -4.95
C ALA A 130 -14.46 13.23 -6.00
N GLU A 131 -13.90 13.41 -7.21
CA GLU A 131 -13.98 12.46 -8.32
C GLU A 131 -13.33 11.10 -7.99
N MET A 132 -12.37 11.10 -7.06
CA MET A 132 -11.68 9.88 -6.63
C MET A 132 -12.20 9.35 -5.29
N ALA A 133 -13.11 10.06 -4.63
CA ALA A 133 -13.50 9.78 -3.24
C ALA A 133 -14.07 8.37 -3.05
N GLU A 134 -14.92 7.91 -3.97
CA GLU A 134 -15.50 6.57 -3.92
C GLU A 134 -14.43 5.49 -4.10
N SER A 135 -13.63 5.58 -5.15
CA SER A 135 -12.54 4.63 -5.44
C SER A 135 -11.51 4.59 -4.32
N LEU A 136 -11.13 5.76 -3.78
CA LEU A 136 -10.20 5.84 -2.66
C LEU A 136 -10.76 5.20 -1.40
N ASP A 137 -11.99 5.53 -1.03
CA ASP A 137 -12.61 4.96 0.17
C ASP A 137 -12.79 3.44 0.05
N ARG A 138 -13.14 2.95 -1.15
CA ARG A 138 -13.19 1.52 -1.48
C ARG A 138 -11.82 0.84 -1.30
N ALA A 139 -10.75 1.45 -1.81
CA ALA A 139 -9.39 0.94 -1.66
C ALA A 139 -8.94 0.90 -0.19
N LEU A 140 -9.28 1.94 0.58
CA LEU A 140 -9.01 1.99 2.02
C LEU A 140 -9.80 0.91 2.77
N HIS A 141 -11.08 0.69 2.42
CA HIS A 141 -11.87 -0.38 3.01
C HIS A 141 -11.23 -1.74 2.75
N TYR A 142 -10.97 -2.05 1.47
CA TYR A 142 -10.38 -3.31 1.06
C TYR A 142 -9.05 -3.55 1.78
N THR A 143 -8.18 -2.53 1.79
CA THR A 143 -6.89 -2.57 2.48
C THR A 143 -7.06 -2.82 3.96
N ASN A 144 -8.01 -2.14 4.63
CA ASN A 144 -8.28 -2.35 6.05
C ASN A 144 -8.66 -3.81 6.33
N ILE A 145 -9.45 -4.47 5.48
CA ILE A 145 -9.81 -5.88 5.66
C ILE A 145 -8.58 -6.78 5.50
N VAL A 146 -7.86 -6.68 4.37
CA VAL A 146 -6.77 -7.62 4.06
C VAL A 146 -5.58 -7.51 5.02
N THR A 147 -5.38 -6.34 5.61
CA THR A 147 -4.25 -6.08 6.53
C THR A 147 -4.57 -6.38 7.99
N GLU A 148 -5.85 -6.59 8.34
CA GLU A 148 -6.26 -6.83 9.73
C GLU A 148 -5.62 -8.09 10.35
N PRO A 149 -5.53 -9.25 9.66
CA PRO A 149 -4.85 -10.42 10.21
C PRO A 149 -3.39 -10.15 10.59
N ALA A 150 -2.69 -9.33 9.81
CA ALA A 150 -1.30 -8.98 10.08
C ALA A 150 -1.19 -7.98 11.25
N ARG A 151 -2.15 -7.08 11.43
CA ARG A 151 -2.26 -6.23 12.64
C ARG A 151 -2.52 -7.05 13.90
N VAL A 152 -3.40 -8.06 13.82
CA VAL A 152 -3.64 -9.00 14.94
C VAL A 152 -2.36 -9.74 15.31
N LEU A 153 -1.58 -10.22 14.33
CA LEU A 153 -0.25 -10.78 14.58
C LEU A 153 0.70 -9.78 15.24
N ALA A 154 0.69 -8.51 14.81
CA ALA A 154 1.53 -7.49 15.43
C ALA A 154 1.17 -7.27 16.91
N ARG A 155 -0.12 -7.22 17.26
CA ARG A 155 -0.58 -7.16 18.67
C ARG A 155 -0.10 -8.38 19.45
N PHE A 156 -0.22 -9.58 18.88
CA PHE A 156 0.27 -10.80 19.49
C PHE A 156 1.78 -10.76 19.75
N TYR A 157 2.58 -10.34 18.76
CA TYR A 157 4.04 -10.26 18.90
C TYR A 157 4.50 -9.17 19.87
N LYS A 158 3.73 -8.10 20.05
CA LYS A 158 3.97 -7.06 21.06
C LYS A 158 3.88 -7.63 22.47
N LYS A 159 2.86 -8.45 22.77
CA LYS A 159 2.69 -9.09 24.07
C LYS A 159 1.93 -10.43 23.96
N PRO A 160 2.63 -11.57 23.76
CA PRO A 160 1.98 -12.88 23.56
C PRO A 160 1.16 -13.38 24.76
N SER A 161 1.41 -12.83 25.96
CA SER A 161 0.71 -13.16 27.19
C SER A 161 -0.60 -12.37 27.41
N GLN A 162 -0.98 -11.50 26.48
CA GLN A 162 -2.22 -10.73 26.62
C GLN A 162 -3.47 -11.60 26.31
N PRO A 163 -4.64 -11.26 26.88
CA PRO A 163 -5.91 -11.93 26.57
C PRO A 163 -6.21 -11.95 25.07
N LEU A 164 -6.81 -13.05 24.59
CA LEU A 164 -7.17 -13.20 23.18
C LEU A 164 -8.08 -12.08 22.67
N LYS A 165 -9.01 -11.57 23.48
CA LYS A 165 -9.86 -10.41 23.10
C LYS A 165 -9.03 -9.18 22.69
N ASP A 166 -7.91 -8.93 23.37
CA ASP A 166 -7.06 -7.76 23.12
C ASP A 166 -6.16 -8.01 21.91
N VAL A 167 -5.76 -9.27 21.69
CA VAL A 167 -5.08 -9.68 20.45
C VAL A 167 -6.00 -9.49 19.24
N LEU A 168 -7.25 -9.98 19.31
CA LEU A 168 -8.21 -9.91 18.20
C LEU A 168 -8.69 -8.48 17.93
N GLY A 169 -8.88 -7.65 18.97
CA GLY A 169 -9.39 -6.29 18.82
C GLY A 169 -10.71 -6.28 18.05
N GLU A 170 -10.75 -5.56 16.93
CA GLU A 170 -11.93 -5.50 16.04
C GLU A 170 -12.07 -6.71 15.10
N PHE A 171 -11.02 -7.53 14.96
CA PHE A 171 -11.04 -8.67 14.06
C PHE A 171 -12.02 -9.74 14.55
N LYS A 172 -12.90 -10.17 13.66
CA LYS A 172 -13.86 -11.25 13.90
C LYS A 172 -13.42 -12.50 13.14
N PRO A 173 -12.94 -13.55 13.83
CA PRO A 173 -12.69 -14.85 13.21
C PRO A 173 -13.94 -15.40 12.51
N SER A 174 -13.76 -16.30 11.55
CA SER A 174 -14.89 -17.01 10.96
C SER A 174 -15.65 -17.81 12.02
N SER A 175 -16.98 -17.90 11.89
CA SER A 175 -17.85 -18.69 12.76
C SER A 175 -17.31 -20.12 12.92
N ASP A 176 -16.86 -20.70 11.81
CA ASP A 176 -16.43 -22.09 11.75
C ASP A 176 -15.13 -22.31 12.52
N ASN A 177 -14.13 -21.43 12.36
CA ASN A 177 -12.87 -21.55 13.11
C ASN A 177 -13.05 -21.21 14.59
N PHE A 178 -13.93 -20.27 14.90
CA PHE A 178 -14.25 -19.92 16.28
C PHE A 178 -14.97 -21.07 16.99
N ALA A 179 -15.97 -21.68 16.36
CA ALA A 179 -16.70 -22.84 16.87
C ALA A 179 -15.80 -24.08 16.95
N LEU A 180 -14.88 -24.27 16.01
CA LEU A 180 -13.95 -25.40 16.01
C LEU A 180 -12.94 -25.32 17.16
N LEU A 181 -12.42 -24.13 17.47
CA LEU A 181 -11.42 -23.94 18.52
C LEU A 181 -12.05 -23.71 19.91
N THR A 182 -13.26 -23.14 19.98
CA THR A 182 -13.93 -22.71 21.22
C THR A 182 -13.01 -21.92 22.17
N PRO A 183 -12.35 -20.83 21.70
CA PRO A 183 -11.30 -20.19 22.48
C PRO A 183 -11.85 -19.39 23.67
N SER A 184 -11.10 -19.35 24.76
CA SER A 184 -11.39 -18.44 25.88
C SER A 184 -10.86 -17.04 25.60
N LEU A 185 -11.75 -16.07 25.43
CA LEU A 185 -11.40 -14.68 25.11
C LEU A 185 -10.60 -13.97 26.21
N SER A 186 -10.74 -14.39 27.47
CA SER A 186 -10.05 -13.80 28.62
C SER A 186 -8.64 -14.38 28.85
N LYS A 187 -8.27 -15.45 28.16
CA LYS A 187 -6.98 -16.13 28.33
C LYS A 187 -6.05 -15.87 27.13
N PRO A 188 -4.72 -15.99 27.32
CA PRO A 188 -3.78 -16.00 26.20
C PRO A 188 -4.02 -17.18 25.27
N THR A 189 -3.64 -17.03 24.01
CA THR A 189 -3.64 -18.09 22.99
C THR A 189 -2.21 -18.46 22.59
N ASN A 190 -2.04 -19.54 21.81
CA ASN A 190 -0.78 -19.82 21.13
C ASN A 190 -0.82 -19.38 19.66
N LEU A 191 0.35 -19.19 19.05
CA LEU A 191 0.48 -18.68 17.69
C LEU A 191 -0.24 -19.54 16.63
N ILE A 192 -0.24 -20.86 16.78
CA ILE A 192 -0.88 -21.77 15.81
C ILE A 192 -2.40 -21.70 15.94
N HIS A 193 -2.93 -21.67 17.17
CA HIS A 193 -4.35 -21.42 17.41
C HIS A 193 -4.79 -20.04 16.89
N LEU A 194 -3.95 -19.01 17.07
CA LEU A 194 -4.20 -17.70 16.48
C LEU A 194 -4.23 -17.78 14.96
N GLY A 195 -3.29 -18.49 14.33
CA GLY A 195 -3.28 -18.71 12.89
C GLY A 195 -4.54 -19.39 12.36
N LEU A 196 -5.13 -20.31 13.14
CA LEU A 196 -6.43 -20.91 12.83
C LEU A 196 -7.56 -19.87 12.86
N LEU A 197 -7.64 -19.05 13.92
CA LEU A 197 -8.64 -17.99 14.01
C LEU A 197 -8.49 -16.94 12.90
N LEU A 198 -7.27 -16.68 12.48
CA LEU A 198 -6.95 -15.78 11.37
C LEU A 198 -7.24 -16.39 9.99
N GLY A 199 -7.61 -17.66 9.89
CA GLY A 199 -7.96 -18.30 8.61
C GLY A 199 -6.75 -18.76 7.78
N PHE A 200 -5.56 -18.88 8.37
CA PHE A 200 -4.36 -19.32 7.64
C PHE A 200 -4.47 -20.77 7.14
N PHE A 201 -5.34 -21.55 7.78
CA PHE A 201 -5.49 -23.00 7.56
C PHE A 201 -6.82 -23.39 6.89
N ASP A 202 -7.62 -22.43 6.42
CA ASP A 202 -8.98 -22.68 5.91
C ASP A 202 -9.03 -23.67 4.74
N ASN A 203 -7.98 -23.72 3.92
CA ASN A 203 -7.89 -24.61 2.75
C ASN A 203 -6.95 -25.81 3.01
N THR A 204 -6.90 -26.30 4.24
CA THR A 204 -6.01 -27.39 4.68
C THR A 204 -6.77 -28.36 5.59
N ASP A 205 -6.15 -29.49 5.90
CA ASP A 205 -6.71 -30.47 6.83
C ASP A 205 -6.70 -30.01 8.30
N LYS A 206 -6.25 -28.78 8.59
CA LYS A 206 -6.15 -28.20 9.95
C LYS A 206 -5.42 -29.13 10.94
N ALA A 207 -4.39 -29.82 10.45
CA ALA A 207 -3.54 -30.73 11.20
C ALA A 207 -2.05 -30.40 10.99
N VAL A 208 -1.21 -30.77 11.96
CA VAL A 208 0.24 -30.55 11.92
C VAL A 208 1.01 -31.86 12.07
N ARG A 209 2.25 -31.88 11.56
CA ARG A 209 3.19 -32.99 11.79
C ARG A 209 3.75 -32.90 13.19
N VAL A 210 3.62 -33.97 13.95
CA VAL A 210 4.17 -34.10 15.29
C VAL A 210 5.07 -35.33 15.39
N THR A 211 5.79 -35.43 16.49
CA THR A 211 6.56 -36.63 16.83
C THR A 211 5.65 -37.77 17.32
N PRO A 212 6.06 -39.04 17.20
CA PRO A 212 5.25 -40.19 17.61
C PRO A 212 4.90 -40.19 19.11
N ASP A 213 5.78 -39.63 19.95
CA ASP A 213 5.61 -39.52 21.40
C ASP A 213 4.68 -38.37 21.82
N THR A 214 4.18 -37.57 20.87
CA THR A 214 3.27 -36.47 21.20
C THR A 214 1.89 -37.01 21.60
N PRO A 215 1.38 -36.70 22.80
CA PRO A 215 0.07 -37.17 23.24
C PRO A 215 -1.05 -36.76 22.28
N GLY A 216 -1.92 -37.69 21.91
CA GLY A 216 -3.03 -37.44 20.97
C GLY A 216 -2.60 -37.34 19.50
N ALA A 217 -1.36 -37.71 19.15
CA ALA A 217 -0.97 -37.93 17.77
C ALA A 217 -1.66 -39.19 17.22
N TYR A 218 -2.15 -39.13 15.99
CA TYR A 218 -2.69 -40.29 15.28
C TYR A 218 -1.79 -40.69 14.13
N TYR A 219 -1.77 -41.99 13.85
CA TYR A 219 -1.04 -42.57 12.73
C TYR A 219 -1.83 -42.37 11.43
N SER A 220 -1.19 -41.76 10.44
CA SER A 220 -1.68 -41.64 9.07
C SER A 220 -0.77 -42.46 8.15
N PRO A 221 -1.27 -43.57 7.58
CA PRO A 221 -0.51 -44.38 6.64
C PRO A 221 -0.08 -43.53 5.44
N ASN A 222 1.14 -43.75 4.96
CA ASN A 222 1.62 -43.15 3.72
C ASN A 222 2.08 -44.28 2.79
N PRO A 223 1.26 -44.69 1.80
CA PRO A 223 1.57 -45.82 0.92
C PRO A 223 2.89 -45.65 0.15
N GLN A 224 3.35 -44.40 -0.03
CA GLN A 224 4.51 -44.03 -0.84
C GLN A 224 5.72 -43.60 0.01
N GLY A 225 5.71 -43.82 1.34
CA GLY A 225 6.85 -43.43 2.18
C GLY A 225 6.69 -43.72 3.66
N LYS A 226 7.46 -43.00 4.50
CA LYS A 226 7.37 -43.15 5.96
C LYS A 226 6.03 -42.68 6.49
N ALA A 227 5.52 -43.41 7.49
CA ALA A 227 4.30 -43.10 8.20
C ALA A 227 4.26 -41.67 8.75
N LYS A 228 3.05 -41.09 8.79
CA LYS A 228 2.82 -39.73 9.24
C LYS A 228 2.08 -39.71 10.58
N TYR A 229 2.75 -39.32 11.65
CA TYR A 229 2.10 -38.84 12.88
C TYR A 229 1.55 -37.41 12.74
N LEU A 230 0.24 -37.27 12.91
CA LEU A 230 -0.47 -36.01 12.77
C LEU A 230 -1.22 -35.68 14.06
N LYS A 231 -1.44 -34.39 14.30
CA LYS A 231 -2.30 -33.91 15.40
C LYS A 231 -3.17 -32.76 14.90
N PRO A 232 -4.50 -32.78 15.15
CA PRO A 232 -5.36 -31.65 14.81
C PRO A 232 -4.90 -30.38 15.54
N ILE A 233 -4.93 -29.24 14.84
CA ILE A 233 -4.45 -27.96 15.38
C ILE A 233 -5.16 -27.61 16.69
N ILE A 234 -6.48 -27.83 16.77
CA ILE A 234 -7.28 -27.52 17.96
C ILE A 234 -6.89 -28.30 19.22
N LYS A 235 -6.17 -29.42 19.08
CA LYS A 235 -5.72 -30.25 20.21
C LYS A 235 -4.29 -29.90 20.65
N LEU A 236 -3.65 -28.92 20.02
CA LEU A 236 -2.25 -28.60 20.28
C LEU A 236 -2.06 -27.95 21.66
N SER A 237 -1.03 -28.42 22.35
CA SER A 237 -0.47 -27.87 23.58
C SER A 237 0.88 -27.22 23.29
N LEU A 238 1.28 -26.26 24.15
CA LEU A 238 2.59 -25.61 24.07
C LEU A 238 3.77 -26.58 24.16
N LEU A 239 3.60 -27.72 24.82
CA LEU A 239 4.62 -28.75 25.00
C LEU A 239 4.68 -29.77 23.86
N ASP A 240 3.69 -29.78 22.96
CA ASP A 240 3.68 -30.71 21.84
C ASP A 240 4.87 -30.46 20.91
N LYS A 241 5.49 -31.55 20.44
CA LYS A 241 6.69 -31.49 19.60
C LYS A 241 6.31 -31.58 18.13
N LEU A 242 6.47 -30.49 17.41
CA LEU A 242 6.31 -30.38 15.97
C LEU A 242 7.47 -31.06 15.24
N SER A 243 7.19 -31.73 14.13
CA SER A 243 8.19 -32.35 13.25
C SER A 243 8.31 -31.57 11.94
N MET A 244 9.37 -30.77 11.83
CA MET A 244 9.66 -29.88 10.70
C MET A 244 10.38 -30.65 9.60
N ILE A 245 9.62 -31.40 8.81
CA ILE A 245 10.15 -32.20 7.71
C ILE A 245 10.18 -31.36 6.43
N GLY A 246 11.36 -31.27 5.81
CA GLY A 246 11.56 -30.61 4.52
C GLY A 246 10.68 -31.16 3.40
N LYS A 247 10.19 -30.30 2.52
CA LYS A 247 9.28 -30.63 1.40
C LYS A 247 7.98 -31.36 1.80
N CYS A 248 7.61 -31.36 3.08
CA CYS A 248 6.36 -31.97 3.56
C CYS A 248 5.18 -31.01 3.32
N ALA A 249 4.08 -31.49 2.73
CA ALA A 249 2.88 -30.70 2.46
C ALA A 249 2.26 -30.11 3.74
N THR A 250 2.10 -30.91 4.78
CA THR A 250 1.54 -30.46 6.07
C THR A 250 2.42 -29.41 6.76
N VAL A 251 3.75 -29.54 6.69
CA VAL A 251 4.68 -28.52 7.22
C VAL A 251 4.61 -27.25 6.38
N SER A 252 4.48 -27.40 5.06
CA SER A 252 4.31 -26.27 4.15
C SER A 252 2.99 -25.53 4.39
N ALA A 253 1.93 -26.27 4.73
CA ALA A 253 0.62 -25.71 5.10
C ALA A 253 0.69 -24.97 6.44
N LEU A 254 1.38 -25.53 7.44
CA LEU A 254 1.63 -24.85 8.71
C LEU A 254 2.36 -23.52 8.50
N LEU A 255 3.46 -23.55 7.72
CA LEU A 255 4.32 -22.40 7.57
C LEU A 255 3.83 -21.37 6.55
N GLY A 256 3.10 -21.80 5.53
CA GLY A 256 2.90 -21.09 4.26
C GLY A 256 4.05 -21.29 3.25
N LYS A 257 5.12 -21.98 3.64
CA LYS A 257 6.36 -22.18 2.86
C LYS A 257 6.90 -23.60 3.02
N SER A 258 7.31 -24.20 1.90
CA SER A 258 8.08 -25.45 1.93
C SER A 258 9.53 -25.20 2.35
N ILE A 259 10.01 -25.94 3.35
CA ILE A 259 11.42 -25.94 3.77
C ILE A 259 12.23 -26.73 2.73
N ALA A 260 13.15 -26.04 2.04
CA ALA A 260 13.98 -26.63 0.99
C ALA A 260 15.49 -26.54 1.27
N SER A 261 15.90 -25.71 2.23
CA SER A 261 17.32 -25.45 2.52
C SER A 261 17.61 -25.35 4.02
N LYS A 262 18.89 -25.38 4.41
CA LYS A 262 19.33 -25.13 5.79
C LYS A 262 18.94 -23.72 6.27
N LEU A 263 18.97 -22.73 5.37
CA LEU A 263 18.53 -21.37 5.67
C LEU A 263 17.03 -21.30 5.97
N ASP A 264 16.21 -22.11 5.31
CA ASP A 264 14.78 -22.19 5.62
C ASP A 264 14.54 -22.75 7.03
N TYR A 265 15.33 -23.75 7.47
CA TYR A 265 15.25 -24.24 8.85
C TYR A 265 15.57 -23.14 9.86
N VAL A 266 16.65 -22.39 9.63
CA VAL A 266 17.00 -21.24 10.49
C VAL A 266 15.86 -20.22 10.53
N LYS A 267 15.30 -19.89 9.37
CA LYS A 267 14.28 -18.85 9.25
C LYS A 267 12.92 -19.26 9.82
N TYR A 268 12.48 -20.51 9.63
CA TYR A 268 11.10 -20.93 9.94
C TYR A 268 10.96 -21.95 11.07
N SER A 269 12.06 -22.49 11.60
CA SER A 269 12.03 -23.48 12.67
C SER A 269 13.19 -23.38 13.66
N ALA A 270 13.76 -22.18 13.86
CA ALA A 270 14.89 -21.94 14.75
C ALA A 270 16.11 -22.86 14.48
N GLY A 271 16.28 -23.33 13.24
CA GLY A 271 17.32 -24.28 12.85
C GLY A 271 17.05 -25.73 13.25
N LYS A 272 15.90 -26.02 13.87
CA LYS A 272 15.55 -27.33 14.42
C LYS A 272 14.64 -28.12 13.49
N LYS A 273 14.81 -29.45 13.47
CA LYS A 273 13.89 -30.39 12.82
C LYS A 273 12.74 -30.82 13.73
N VAL A 274 12.94 -30.72 15.05
CA VAL A 274 11.92 -30.97 16.06
C VAL A 274 11.98 -29.83 17.06
N LEU A 275 10.83 -29.22 17.35
CA LEU A 275 10.70 -28.12 18.30
C LEU A 275 9.30 -28.15 18.92
N THR A 276 9.17 -27.63 20.13
CA THR A 276 7.85 -27.51 20.76
C THR A 276 7.03 -26.40 20.12
N VAL A 277 5.71 -26.42 20.32
CA VAL A 277 4.83 -25.30 19.92
C VAL A 277 5.26 -23.99 20.60
N ALA A 278 5.73 -24.05 21.85
CA ALA A 278 6.29 -22.88 22.54
C ALA A 278 7.57 -22.35 21.88
N GLU A 279 8.50 -23.22 21.51
CA GLU A 279 9.72 -22.82 20.80
C GLU A 279 9.41 -22.22 19.42
N PHE A 280 8.46 -22.83 18.70
CA PHE A 280 7.96 -22.31 17.43
C PHE A 280 7.41 -20.88 17.59
N GLN A 281 6.54 -20.67 18.58
CA GLN A 281 5.98 -19.35 18.87
C GLN A 281 7.06 -18.34 19.22
N ASN A 282 7.97 -18.68 20.15
CA ASN A 282 9.03 -17.78 20.61
C ASN A 282 9.94 -17.36 19.45
N HIS A 283 10.24 -18.27 18.53
CA HIS A 283 11.02 -17.97 17.33
C HIS A 283 10.35 -16.88 16.46
N PHE A 284 9.06 -17.01 16.15
CA PHE A 284 8.35 -15.99 15.35
C PHE A 284 8.15 -14.68 16.11
N VAL A 285 7.92 -14.73 17.43
CA VAL A 285 7.87 -13.52 18.27
C VAL A 285 9.19 -12.75 18.14
N GLN A 286 10.34 -13.41 18.34
CA GLN A 286 11.65 -12.78 18.25
C GLN A 286 11.95 -12.18 16.87
N ILE A 287 11.65 -12.90 15.79
CA ILE A 287 11.85 -12.40 14.42
C ILE A 287 11.05 -11.11 14.18
N ASN A 288 9.77 -11.10 14.59
CA ASN A 288 8.86 -10.00 14.26
C ASN A 288 9.04 -8.79 15.18
N GLN A 289 9.36 -8.99 16.46
CA GLN A 289 9.54 -7.90 17.42
C GLN A 289 10.58 -6.87 16.98
N LYS A 290 11.65 -7.31 16.30
CA LYS A 290 12.66 -6.41 15.72
C LYS A 290 12.08 -5.39 14.74
N TYR A 291 10.98 -5.73 14.07
CA TYR A 291 10.38 -4.91 13.02
C TYR A 291 9.20 -4.08 13.51
N LEU A 292 8.65 -4.34 14.71
CA LEU A 292 7.48 -3.65 15.24
C LEU A 292 7.69 -2.15 15.52
N SER A 293 8.93 -1.65 15.40
CA SER A 293 9.26 -0.23 15.54
C SER A 293 8.61 0.67 14.50
N GLY A 294 8.09 0.12 13.40
CA GLY A 294 7.17 0.88 12.54
C GLY A 294 7.83 1.92 11.63
N TYR A 295 9.16 1.91 11.53
CA TYR A 295 9.88 2.94 10.79
C TYR A 295 9.64 2.88 9.27
N ASN A 296 9.55 4.06 8.65
CA ASN A 296 9.66 4.20 7.21
C ASN A 296 11.09 3.87 6.72
N LYS A 297 11.28 3.81 5.39
CA LYS A 297 12.58 3.44 4.78
C LYS A 297 13.75 4.26 5.29
N ASN A 298 13.56 5.56 5.49
CA ASN A 298 14.61 6.48 5.91
C ASN A 298 14.73 6.60 7.43
N GLN A 299 13.94 5.82 8.19
CA GLN A 299 13.84 5.87 9.66
C GLN A 299 13.57 7.27 10.22
N THR A 300 12.89 8.12 9.45
CA THR A 300 12.55 9.48 9.85
C THR A 300 11.18 9.60 10.50
N LYS A 301 10.34 8.58 10.34
CA LYS A 301 8.97 8.54 10.86
C LYS A 301 8.63 7.10 11.25
N GLN A 302 7.79 6.96 12.26
CA GLN A 302 7.31 5.68 12.74
C GLN A 302 5.79 5.69 12.94
N ILE A 303 5.20 4.50 12.93
CA ILE A 303 3.81 4.25 13.29
C ILE A 303 3.73 2.91 14.01
N ASP A 304 2.88 2.80 15.02
CA ASP A 304 2.63 1.51 15.64
C ASP A 304 2.04 0.53 14.61
N TYR A 305 2.64 -0.66 14.51
CA TYR A 305 2.22 -1.68 13.56
C TYR A 305 0.74 -2.08 13.66
N GLU A 306 0.20 -2.03 14.89
CA GLU A 306 -1.21 -2.32 15.17
C GLU A 306 -2.17 -1.24 14.62
N ASN A 307 -1.65 -0.06 14.29
CA ASN A 307 -2.39 1.07 13.78
C ASN A 307 -2.06 1.38 12.31
N ALA A 308 -1.04 0.75 11.73
CA ALA A 308 -0.65 0.99 10.34
C ALA A 308 -1.71 0.49 9.34
N LEU A 309 -1.99 1.32 8.33
CA LEU A 309 -2.86 1.00 7.20
C LEU A 309 -2.28 -0.18 6.41
N PHE A 310 -0.98 -0.13 6.13
CA PHE A 310 -0.27 -1.13 5.34
C PHE A 310 0.51 -2.10 6.22
N THR A 311 -0.18 -3.07 6.82
CA THR A 311 0.45 -4.17 7.55
C THR A 311 0.20 -5.48 6.83
N PHE A 312 1.25 -6.17 6.38
CA PHE A 312 1.12 -7.40 5.60
C PHE A 312 2.06 -8.50 6.10
N THR A 313 1.69 -9.74 5.86
CA THR A 313 2.57 -10.91 6.04
C THR A 313 3.41 -11.15 4.78
N GLU A 314 4.48 -11.97 4.90
CA GLU A 314 5.26 -12.39 3.74
C GLU A 314 4.41 -13.15 2.73
N GLN A 315 3.48 -13.99 3.19
CA GLN A 315 2.55 -14.71 2.32
C GLN A 315 1.72 -13.75 1.45
N GLN A 316 1.32 -12.61 2.00
CA GLN A 316 0.49 -11.65 1.27
C GLN A 316 1.27 -10.87 0.21
N LEU A 317 2.53 -10.49 0.44
CA LEU A 317 3.26 -9.61 -0.51
C LEU A 317 4.36 -10.29 -1.33
N LYS A 318 4.81 -11.49 -0.97
CA LYS A 318 5.84 -12.20 -1.75
C LYS A 318 5.20 -13.12 -2.79
N ALA A 319 5.71 -13.08 -4.02
CA ALA A 319 5.20 -13.88 -5.13
C ALA A 319 5.39 -15.40 -4.93
N ASN A 320 6.37 -15.80 -4.11
CA ASN A 320 6.56 -17.20 -3.74
C ASN A 320 5.75 -17.51 -2.49
N LYS A 321 5.20 -18.73 -2.38
CA LYS A 321 4.70 -19.30 -1.13
C LYS A 321 5.66 -18.92 0.00
N SER A 322 5.20 -18.17 0.98
CA SER A 322 6.03 -17.54 2.03
C SER A 322 5.32 -17.64 3.37
N SER A 323 5.95 -17.18 4.46
CA SER A 323 5.35 -17.45 5.76
C SER A 323 4.14 -16.59 6.08
N HIS A 324 3.09 -17.21 6.64
CA HIS A 324 1.96 -16.50 7.24
C HIS A 324 2.36 -15.73 8.50
N PHE A 325 3.40 -16.18 9.20
CA PHE A 325 3.77 -15.67 10.52
C PHE A 325 4.85 -14.58 10.50
N ILE A 326 5.40 -14.24 9.34
CA ILE A 326 6.41 -13.19 9.22
C ILE A 326 5.76 -11.94 8.66
N LEU A 327 5.83 -10.83 9.41
CA LEU A 327 5.40 -9.52 8.97
C LEU A 327 6.42 -8.90 8.01
N ILE A 328 5.92 -8.16 7.04
CA ILE A 328 6.76 -7.35 6.15
C ILE A 328 7.18 -6.07 6.89
N PRO A 329 8.48 -5.74 6.92
CA PRO A 329 8.96 -4.46 7.44
C PRO A 329 8.34 -3.28 6.66
N LEU A 330 7.74 -2.29 7.34
CA LEU A 330 7.14 -1.10 6.67
C LEU A 330 8.17 -0.37 5.80
N SER A 331 9.42 -0.31 6.25
CA SER A 331 10.56 0.24 5.52
C SER A 331 10.81 -0.40 4.15
N SER A 332 10.36 -1.64 3.93
CA SER A 332 10.52 -2.37 2.67
C SER A 332 9.40 -2.14 1.66
N LEU A 333 8.21 -1.70 2.11
CA LEU A 333 7.02 -1.50 1.26
C LEU A 333 7.28 -0.53 0.12
N ASN A 334 8.07 0.51 0.38
CA ASN A 334 8.46 1.47 -0.64
C ASN A 334 9.16 0.79 -1.83
N ASN A 335 10.16 -0.05 -1.56
CA ASN A 335 10.87 -0.74 -2.63
C ASN A 335 9.96 -1.71 -3.40
N LEU A 336 9.03 -2.39 -2.70
CA LEU A 336 8.04 -3.24 -3.35
C LEU A 336 7.13 -2.44 -4.29
N TYR A 337 6.65 -1.28 -3.85
CA TYR A 337 5.84 -0.39 -4.66
C TYR A 337 6.59 0.06 -5.93
N TYR A 338 7.84 0.53 -5.80
CA TYR A 338 8.66 0.91 -6.96
C TYR A 338 8.84 -0.24 -7.97
N GLN A 339 9.08 -1.47 -7.48
CA GLN A 339 9.23 -2.65 -8.34
C GLN A 339 7.93 -3.04 -9.07
N CYS A 340 6.77 -2.66 -8.54
CA CYS A 340 5.49 -2.90 -9.21
C CYS A 340 5.21 -1.90 -10.33
N LEU A 341 5.70 -0.67 -10.24
CA LEU A 341 5.36 0.38 -11.21
C LEU A 341 6.30 0.45 -12.41
N LYS A 342 7.56 0.02 -12.24
CA LYS A 342 8.56 0.02 -13.30
C LYS A 342 9.51 -1.16 -13.16
N LYS A 343 9.75 -1.84 -14.28
CA LYS A 343 10.73 -2.92 -14.38
C LYS A 343 12.15 -2.36 -14.22
N GLN A 344 12.91 -2.93 -13.29
CA GLN A 344 14.33 -2.63 -13.15
C GLN A 344 15.12 -3.37 -14.23
N LYS A 345 16.20 -2.76 -14.74
CA LYS A 345 17.07 -3.38 -15.74
C LYS A 345 17.61 -4.72 -15.20
N GLY A 346 17.44 -5.79 -15.98
CA GLY A 346 17.84 -7.15 -15.58
C GLY A 346 16.91 -7.85 -14.58
N SER A 347 15.79 -7.21 -14.18
CA SER A 347 14.80 -7.86 -13.32
C SER A 347 13.85 -8.74 -14.13
N THR A 348 13.63 -9.96 -13.65
CA THR A 348 12.61 -10.88 -14.17
C THR A 348 11.23 -10.67 -13.52
N LYS A 349 11.13 -9.78 -12.53
CA LYS A 349 9.86 -9.50 -11.86
C LYS A 349 8.95 -8.73 -12.80
N LYS A 350 7.70 -9.20 -12.89
CA LYS A 350 6.64 -8.51 -13.63
C LYS A 350 6.22 -7.24 -12.90
N THR A 351 5.94 -6.16 -13.62
CA THR A 351 5.23 -4.98 -13.12
C THR A 351 3.75 -5.29 -12.88
N ILE A 352 3.00 -4.38 -12.26
CA ILE A 352 1.54 -4.52 -12.17
C ILE A 352 0.90 -4.60 -13.56
N PHE A 353 1.38 -3.80 -14.51
CA PHE A 353 0.91 -3.83 -15.90
C PHE A 353 1.13 -5.21 -16.55
N GLU A 354 2.35 -5.76 -16.46
CA GLU A 354 2.69 -7.07 -17.03
C GLU A 354 1.95 -8.24 -16.34
N ARG A 355 1.55 -8.08 -15.07
CA ARG A 355 0.73 -9.08 -14.35
C ARG A 355 -0.72 -9.10 -14.85
N HIS A 356 -1.20 -7.98 -15.37
CA HIS A 356 -2.55 -7.78 -15.90
C HIS A 356 -2.58 -7.73 -17.44
N ASN A 357 -1.61 -8.38 -18.08
CA ASN A 357 -1.51 -8.56 -19.54
C ASN A 357 -1.33 -7.29 -20.38
N PHE A 358 -0.95 -6.17 -19.78
CA PHE A 358 -0.51 -4.99 -20.51
C PHE A 358 0.95 -5.15 -20.97
N SER A 359 1.32 -4.41 -22.03
CA SER A 359 2.69 -4.38 -22.56
C SER A 359 3.70 -3.94 -21.49
N SER A 360 4.94 -4.45 -21.58
CA SER A 360 6.06 -4.02 -20.72
C SER A 360 6.48 -2.57 -20.91
N GLU A 361 5.96 -1.92 -21.95
CA GLU A 361 6.11 -0.48 -22.20
C GLU A 361 5.34 0.38 -21.18
N PHE A 362 4.29 -0.16 -20.55
CA PHE A 362 3.56 0.54 -19.51
C PHE A 362 4.42 0.61 -18.24
N PHE A 363 4.77 1.82 -17.85
CA PHE A 363 5.41 2.08 -16.58
C PHE A 363 4.99 3.44 -16.03
N ILE A 364 5.13 3.59 -14.72
CA ILE A 364 5.00 4.89 -14.06
C ILE A 364 6.08 5.04 -13.00
N LYS A 365 6.61 6.25 -12.86
CA LYS A 365 7.50 6.62 -11.77
C LYS A 365 6.64 7.27 -10.68
N PRO A 366 6.83 6.95 -9.39
CA PRO A 366 6.02 7.53 -8.31
C PRO A 366 5.93 9.07 -8.28
N HIS A 367 6.96 9.79 -8.76
CA HIS A 367 6.88 11.25 -8.84
C HIS A 367 5.93 11.75 -9.93
N GLN A 368 5.75 11.00 -11.03
CA GLN A 368 4.87 11.38 -12.14
C GLN A 368 3.43 11.54 -11.68
N LEU A 369 2.96 10.71 -10.73
CA LEU A 369 1.62 10.85 -10.14
C LEU A 369 1.42 12.18 -9.42
N ARG A 370 2.46 12.65 -8.73
CA ARG A 370 2.42 13.96 -8.06
C ARG A 370 2.45 15.11 -9.06
N HIS A 371 3.22 14.98 -10.15
CA HIS A 371 3.19 15.95 -11.26
C HIS A 371 1.81 16.02 -11.89
N TRP A 372 1.27 14.87 -12.29
CA TRP A 372 -0.06 14.75 -12.87
C TRP A 372 -1.14 15.35 -11.99
N GLN A 373 -1.11 15.09 -10.69
CA GLN A 373 -2.12 15.63 -9.78
C GLN A 373 -2.02 17.14 -9.62
N ASN A 374 -0.81 17.68 -9.58
CA ASN A 374 -0.61 19.14 -9.55
C ASN A 374 -1.14 19.78 -10.85
N ASP A 375 -0.85 19.17 -12.00
CA ASP A 375 -1.33 19.62 -13.30
C ASP A 375 -2.86 19.53 -13.43
N TYR A 376 -3.46 18.44 -12.96
CA TYR A 376 -4.90 18.26 -12.88
C TYR A 376 -5.57 19.38 -12.05
N LEU A 377 -5.03 19.69 -10.86
CA LEU A 377 -5.59 20.74 -10.01
C LEU A 377 -5.45 22.13 -10.63
N ALA A 378 -4.32 22.40 -11.31
CA ALA A 378 -4.13 23.66 -12.02
C ALA A 378 -5.14 23.81 -13.16
N LYS A 379 -5.37 22.75 -13.94
CA LYS A 379 -6.40 22.72 -15.01
C LYS A 379 -7.83 22.86 -14.48
N LYS A 380 -8.07 22.52 -13.21
CA LYS A 380 -9.33 22.79 -12.49
C LYS A 380 -9.42 24.20 -11.91
N GLY A 381 -8.43 25.07 -12.14
CA GLY A 381 -8.42 26.45 -11.67
C GLY A 381 -7.98 26.62 -10.21
N VAL A 382 -7.38 25.59 -9.58
CA VAL A 382 -6.89 25.71 -8.20
C VAL A 382 -5.63 26.61 -8.19
N PRO A 383 -5.57 27.66 -7.35
CA PRO A 383 -4.41 28.54 -7.30
C PRO A 383 -3.11 27.81 -6.98
N HIS A 384 -2.01 28.18 -7.65
CA HIS A 384 -0.70 27.52 -7.48
C HIS A 384 -0.18 27.54 -6.02
N GLN A 385 -0.51 28.59 -5.26
CA GLN A 385 -0.20 28.66 -3.83
C GLN A 385 -0.91 27.55 -3.04
N VAL A 386 -2.19 27.30 -3.34
CA VAL A 386 -2.97 26.22 -2.73
C VAL A 386 -2.43 24.85 -3.12
N ILE A 387 -2.08 24.63 -4.39
CA ILE A 387 -1.45 23.38 -4.86
C ILE A 387 -0.10 23.15 -4.14
N SER A 388 0.67 24.21 -3.93
CA SER A 388 1.96 24.14 -3.22
C SER A 388 1.78 23.70 -1.77
N MET A 389 0.77 24.26 -1.07
CA MET A 389 0.39 23.85 0.28
C MET A 389 -0.07 22.38 0.32
N LEU A 390 -0.98 21.97 -0.58
CA LEU A 390 -1.50 20.59 -0.65
C LEU A 390 -0.39 19.55 -0.89
N SER A 391 0.62 19.93 -1.67
CA SER A 391 1.77 19.08 -1.97
C SER A 391 2.86 19.10 -0.87
N GLY A 392 2.74 19.96 0.14
CA GLY A 392 3.72 20.07 1.24
C GLY A 392 5.05 20.69 0.81
N ARG A 393 5.01 21.75 -0.02
CA ARG A 393 6.19 22.49 -0.49
C ARG A 393 6.43 23.76 0.33
N LYS A 394 7.70 24.17 0.38
CA LYS A 394 8.12 25.37 1.09
C LYS A 394 7.86 26.66 0.29
N SER A 395 7.79 26.59 -1.04
CA SER A 395 7.53 27.76 -1.89
C SER A 395 6.77 27.40 -3.16
N ALA A 396 6.09 28.40 -3.74
CA ALA A 396 5.30 28.26 -4.96
C ALA A 396 6.17 28.09 -6.22
N GLU A 397 7.41 28.60 -6.23
CA GLU A 397 8.30 28.42 -7.39
C GLU A 397 8.65 26.94 -7.62
N GLN A 398 8.71 26.14 -6.56
CA GLN A 398 8.89 24.69 -6.68
C GLN A 398 7.71 24.02 -7.41
N THR A 399 6.53 24.65 -7.44
CA THR A 399 5.31 24.16 -8.11
C THR A 399 5.22 24.51 -9.57
N LEU A 400 5.83 25.62 -10.01
CA LEU A 400 5.89 26.00 -11.42
C LEU A 400 6.56 24.92 -12.29
N SER A 401 7.60 24.25 -11.79
CA SER A 401 8.26 23.13 -12.52
C SER A 401 7.40 21.87 -12.73
N TYR A 402 6.16 21.85 -12.21
CA TYR A 402 5.25 20.70 -12.22
C TYR A 402 3.94 20.95 -12.99
N ILE A 403 3.66 22.19 -13.40
CA ILE A 403 2.43 22.55 -14.11
C ILE A 403 2.81 22.71 -15.58
N HIS A 404 2.25 21.87 -16.44
CA HIS A 404 2.53 21.92 -17.86
C HIS A 404 1.53 22.88 -18.50
N ILE A 405 1.89 24.15 -18.50
CA ILE A 405 1.18 25.17 -19.26
C ILE A 405 1.83 25.18 -20.63
N THR A 406 1.07 24.93 -21.70
CA THR A 406 1.58 25.14 -23.06
C THR A 406 1.84 26.64 -23.26
N ASP A 407 2.78 27.04 -24.14
CA ASP A 407 3.05 28.46 -24.40
C ASP A 407 1.79 29.25 -24.80
N ALA A 408 0.83 28.58 -25.45
CA ALA A 408 -0.48 29.13 -25.78
C ALA A 408 -1.35 29.43 -24.54
N GLN A 409 -1.33 28.56 -23.52
CA GLN A 409 -2.06 28.78 -22.27
C GLN A 409 -1.40 29.83 -21.38
N ASN A 410 -0.06 29.92 -21.39
CA ASN A 410 0.65 31.02 -20.72
C ASN A 410 0.32 32.36 -21.39
N SER A 411 0.27 32.38 -22.72
CA SER A 411 -0.09 33.58 -23.49
C SER A 411 -1.54 34.01 -23.26
N SER A 412 -2.48 33.07 -23.07
CA SER A 412 -3.87 33.42 -22.76
C SER A 412 -4.03 34.01 -21.36
N VAL A 413 -3.35 33.45 -20.34
CA VAL A 413 -3.39 33.99 -18.97
C VAL A 413 -2.73 35.37 -18.90
N ILE A 414 -1.63 35.58 -19.63
CA ILE A 414 -0.99 36.90 -19.75
C ILE A 414 -1.91 37.87 -20.50
N SER A 415 -2.59 37.43 -21.56
CA SER A 415 -3.62 38.19 -22.27
C SER A 415 -4.75 38.62 -21.32
N ASP A 416 -5.32 37.70 -20.55
CA ASP A 416 -6.44 37.99 -19.65
C ASP A 416 -6.04 38.99 -18.55
N VAL A 417 -4.83 38.88 -18.01
CA VAL A 417 -4.28 39.85 -17.03
C VAL A 417 -3.95 41.22 -17.66
N LEU A 418 -3.56 41.24 -18.94
CA LEU A 418 -3.31 42.48 -19.68
C LEU A 418 -4.62 43.19 -20.06
N TYR A 419 -5.68 42.45 -20.41
CA TYR A 419 -6.99 43.00 -20.75
C TYR A 419 -7.80 43.44 -19.53
N GLU A 420 -7.64 42.82 -18.36
CA GLU A 420 -8.27 43.32 -17.11
C GLU A 420 -7.75 44.70 -16.66
N LYS A 421 -6.64 45.20 -17.25
CA LYS A 421 -6.10 46.53 -16.97
C LYS A 421 -6.49 47.62 -17.96
N GLU A 422 -7.12 47.28 -19.09
CA GLU A 422 -7.73 48.28 -19.97
C GLU A 422 -9.18 48.52 -19.53
N THR A 423 -9.37 49.36 -18.51
CA THR A 423 -10.69 49.91 -18.17
C THR A 423 -11.32 50.58 -19.41
N GLU A 424 -12.62 50.37 -19.64
CA GLU A 424 -13.40 50.91 -20.76
C GLU A 424 -13.20 52.43 -21.01
N GLU A 425 -12.78 53.19 -19.98
CA GLU A 425 -12.43 54.61 -20.09
C GLU A 425 -11.16 54.88 -20.93
N GLN A 426 -10.20 53.95 -21.02
CA GLN A 426 -9.01 54.10 -21.87
C GLN A 426 -9.27 53.79 -23.35
N GLY A 427 -10.24 52.92 -23.64
CA GLY A 427 -10.66 52.59 -25.01
C GLY A 427 -11.41 53.73 -25.70
N GLN A 428 -12.28 54.46 -24.99
CA GLN A 428 -13.03 55.58 -25.56
C GLN A 428 -12.15 56.80 -25.88
N GLY A 429 -11.06 57.03 -25.12
CA GLY A 429 -10.11 58.11 -25.37
C GLY A 429 -9.24 57.91 -26.62
N GLN A 430 -8.92 56.67 -27.00
CA GLN A 430 -8.12 56.37 -28.20
C GLN A 430 -8.96 56.33 -29.49
N VAL A 431 -10.24 55.93 -29.41
CA VAL A 431 -11.15 55.95 -30.56
C VAL A 431 -11.61 57.38 -30.89
N GLY A 432 -11.87 58.23 -29.88
CA GLY A 432 -12.22 59.64 -30.09
C GLY A 432 -11.14 60.47 -30.77
N LYS A 433 -9.85 60.22 -30.47
CA LYS A 433 -8.72 60.92 -31.11
C LYS A 433 -8.45 60.50 -32.55
N ARG A 434 -8.86 59.29 -32.96
CA ARG A 434 -8.73 58.81 -34.36
C ARG A 434 -9.85 59.29 -35.28
N ILE A 435 -10.98 59.75 -34.74
CA ILE A 435 -12.10 60.28 -35.54
C ILE A 435 -11.92 61.79 -35.81
N GLN A 436 -11.30 62.56 -34.92
CA GLN A 436 -10.98 63.98 -35.17
C GLN A 436 -9.78 64.21 -36.10
N SER A 437 -8.88 63.24 -36.28
CA SER A 437 -7.74 63.37 -37.21
C SER A 437 -8.08 63.00 -38.68
N LYS A 438 -9.35 62.78 -39.00
CA LYS A 438 -9.86 62.54 -40.37
C LYS A 438 -10.86 63.59 -40.85
N ALA A 439 -11.06 64.65 -40.08
CA ALA A 439 -11.86 65.81 -40.47
C ALA A 439 -11.02 67.09 -40.32
N GLN A 440 -9.97 67.19 -41.14
CA GLN A 440 -9.34 68.45 -41.56
C GLN A 440 -8.79 68.27 -42.97
#